data_AF-A0A2V1C3D1-F1
#
_entry.id   AF-A0A2V1C3D1-F1
#
_cell.length_a   1.000
_cell.length_b   1.000
_cell.length_c   1.000
_cell.angle_alpha   90.00
_cell.angle_beta   90.00
_cell.angle_gamma   90.00
#
_symmetry.space_group_name_H-M   'P 1'
#
loop_
_entity.id
_entity.type
_entity.pdbx_description
1 polymer ?
#
loop_
_entity_poly.entity_id
_entity_poly.type
_entity_poly.pdbx_seq_one_letter_code
_entity_poly.pdbx_strand_id
1 'polypeptide(L)'
;MMEGVKLQLRAQQQLPNTSSTYPHSHHRRLQSGDQFRESKEQLEENLSAIDHFYASTEAGPHEGPPNCQRCNKKKHDIARAFYDYYLSNDPRAWYAGNAHYKQEMQRRFESPDVYSLDGIHSFFQSVLREHLKQDLCTVLPTDDAKTTAFKYKTSDFFNEGRSTDEILDAYMGHVSTIAPNPEAAAFNAALQDTTTAEQRAQLYVNYYCTPSWNDPLAVKSIKAKHARMFEALVPHDEVLASWRKDAQKSQAAKVSELQGKLSDIKMAQSAYLKNKKKKAEKDQRMLDREPTPRIEQCALGGCPIEINLVTEQVIECAICEWMDRKGGERGRAVYCSLEHANEDFEEHDAHDHRCMAEKCIYYPKLGPPGNFGSSLCVCQCCLEEDLVSMYCSRECYEENFPEHQEQAFQRRGNHNHYEEVEYFRPAEEMQIIS
;
A
#
# COMPACT_ATOMS: atom_id res chain seq x y z
N MET A 1 -63.77 19.36 51.05
CA MET A 1 -63.60 19.54 49.59
C MET A 1 -62.23 20.13 49.36
N MET A 2 -61.38 19.29 48.74
CA MET A 2 -60.02 19.48 48.24
C MET A 2 -59.18 20.69 48.70
N GLU A 3 -58.31 20.41 49.67
CA GLU A 3 -57.07 21.15 49.93
C GLU A 3 -56.02 20.81 48.85
N GLY A 4 -55.33 21.85 48.38
CA GLY A 4 -54.34 21.79 47.31
C GLY A 4 -53.09 20.99 47.69
N VAL A 5 -52.79 19.99 46.89
CA VAL A 5 -51.52 19.25 46.95
C VAL A 5 -50.45 20.03 46.18
N LYS A 6 -49.46 20.52 46.93
CA LYS A 6 -48.20 21.06 46.43
C LYS A 6 -47.47 19.98 45.61
N LEU A 7 -47.38 20.18 44.30
CA LEU A 7 -46.41 19.50 43.45
C LEU A 7 -45.00 20.02 43.80
N GLN A 8 -44.36 19.37 44.77
CA GLN A 8 -42.91 19.48 44.94
C GLN A 8 -42.24 18.64 43.85
N LEU A 9 -41.90 19.31 42.74
CA LEU A 9 -40.84 18.89 41.84
C LEU A 9 -39.55 18.76 42.67
N ARG A 10 -39.21 17.53 43.08
CA ARG A 10 -37.88 17.24 43.59
C ARG A 10 -36.90 17.43 42.43
N ALA A 11 -36.07 18.46 42.55
CA ALA A 11 -34.92 18.69 41.71
C ALA A 11 -34.09 17.40 41.65
N GLN A 12 -33.84 16.90 40.44
CA GLN A 12 -32.75 15.97 40.19
C GLN A 12 -31.47 16.65 40.68
N GLN A 13 -30.95 16.22 41.82
CA GLN A 13 -29.60 16.56 42.24
C GLN A 13 -28.67 15.92 41.21
N GLN A 14 -28.24 16.70 40.22
CA GLN A 14 -27.09 16.37 39.40
C GLN A 14 -25.91 16.19 40.36
N LEU A 15 -25.47 14.94 40.51
CA LEU A 15 -24.31 14.61 41.31
C LEU A 15 -23.09 15.38 40.76
N PRO A 16 -22.22 15.93 41.63
CA PRO A 16 -21.04 16.66 41.19
C PRO A 16 -20.17 15.77 40.30
N ASN A 17 -19.70 16.37 39.21
CA ASN A 17 -18.86 15.78 38.17
C ASN A 17 -17.55 15.24 38.79
N THR A 18 -17.53 13.97 39.18
CA THR A 18 -16.30 13.26 39.59
C THR A 18 -15.48 12.95 38.35
N SER A 19 -14.15 13.02 38.45
CA SER A 19 -13.10 12.94 37.43
C SER A 19 -13.04 11.65 36.58
N SER A 20 -14.16 11.05 36.22
CA SER A 20 -14.22 9.93 35.28
C SER A 20 -14.19 10.49 33.87
N THR A 21 -13.08 10.28 33.16
CA THR A 21 -12.95 10.62 31.75
C THR A 21 -13.88 9.71 30.95
N TYR A 22 -15.04 10.22 30.55
CA TYR A 22 -15.95 9.55 29.63
C TYR A 22 -15.67 9.99 28.17
N PRO A 23 -15.92 9.12 27.19
CA PRO A 23 -16.21 7.69 27.36
C PRO A 23 -15.00 6.90 27.88
N HIS A 24 -15.24 5.81 28.60
CA HIS A 24 -14.21 4.84 28.96
C HIS A 24 -13.63 4.19 27.71
N SER A 25 -12.36 3.79 27.79
CA SER A 25 -11.71 3.01 26.74
C SER A 25 -12.40 1.66 26.56
N HIS A 26 -12.28 1.07 25.37
CA HIS A 26 -12.95 -0.19 25.05
C HIS A 26 -12.49 -1.31 25.99
N HIS A 27 -11.17 -1.40 26.24
CA HIS A 27 -10.62 -2.36 27.19
C HIS A 27 -11.20 -2.18 28.60
N ARG A 28 -11.35 -0.92 29.04
CA ARG A 28 -11.87 -0.63 30.38
C ARG A 28 -13.33 -1.04 30.53
N ARG A 29 -14.16 -0.81 29.52
CA ARG A 29 -15.58 -1.25 29.51
C ARG A 29 -15.70 -2.77 29.66
N LEU A 30 -14.89 -3.51 28.90
CA LEU A 30 -14.88 -4.98 28.97
C LEU A 30 -14.46 -5.48 30.35
N GLN A 31 -13.38 -4.94 30.92
CA GLN A 31 -12.95 -5.29 32.27
C GLN A 31 -14.03 -5.00 33.33
N SER A 32 -14.70 -3.85 33.23
CA SER A 32 -15.79 -3.51 34.14
C SER A 32 -17.01 -4.42 33.95
N GLY A 33 -17.31 -4.84 32.72
CA GLY A 33 -18.36 -5.82 32.43
C GLY A 33 -18.05 -7.20 32.99
N ASP A 34 -16.82 -7.68 32.85
CA ASP A 34 -16.37 -8.96 33.43
C ASP A 34 -16.48 -8.93 34.95
N GLN A 35 -15.91 -7.91 35.58
CA GLN A 35 -15.97 -7.75 37.03
C GLN A 35 -17.42 -7.65 37.53
N PHE A 36 -18.31 -7.00 36.78
CA PHE A 36 -19.72 -6.91 37.13
C PHE A 36 -20.39 -8.30 37.11
N ARG A 37 -20.11 -9.13 36.10
CA ARG A 37 -20.62 -10.52 36.03
C ARG A 37 -20.05 -11.39 37.14
N GLU A 38 -18.73 -11.37 37.33
CA GLU A 38 -18.05 -12.10 38.41
C GLU A 38 -18.64 -11.74 39.79
N SER A 39 -18.85 -10.44 40.04
CA SER A 39 -19.42 -9.99 41.32
C SER A 39 -20.87 -10.41 41.50
N LYS A 40 -21.64 -10.45 40.41
CA LYS A 40 -23.04 -10.90 40.44
C LYS A 40 -23.12 -12.40 40.70
N GLU A 41 -22.30 -13.20 40.03
CA GLU A 41 -22.17 -14.64 40.28
C GLU A 41 -21.77 -14.92 41.73
N GLN A 42 -20.78 -14.20 42.26
CA GLN A 42 -20.38 -14.30 43.67
C GLN A 42 -21.50 -13.93 44.65
N LEU A 43 -22.31 -12.91 44.33
CA LEU A 43 -23.48 -12.55 45.13
C LEU A 43 -24.51 -13.69 45.12
N GLU A 44 -24.82 -14.26 43.96
CA GLU A 44 -25.76 -15.38 43.83
C GLU A 44 -25.28 -16.63 44.60
N GLU A 45 -24.00 -16.96 44.50
CA GLU A 45 -23.37 -18.04 45.28
C GLU A 45 -23.45 -17.78 46.79
N ASN A 46 -23.13 -16.56 47.23
CA ASN A 46 -23.19 -16.18 48.64
C ASN A 46 -24.62 -16.25 49.18
N LEU A 47 -25.61 -15.77 48.43
CA LEU A 47 -27.02 -15.84 48.82
C LEU A 47 -27.49 -17.30 48.89
N SER A 48 -27.10 -18.14 47.93
CA SER A 48 -27.40 -19.57 47.94
C SER A 48 -26.77 -20.28 49.14
N ALA A 49 -25.51 -19.97 49.47
CA ALA A 49 -24.82 -20.53 50.63
C ALA A 49 -25.47 -20.09 51.95
N ILE A 50 -25.86 -18.82 52.07
CA ILE A 50 -26.63 -18.29 53.21
C ILE A 50 -27.95 -19.06 53.33
N ASP A 51 -28.72 -19.18 52.24
CA ASP A 51 -29.99 -19.89 52.27
C ASP A 51 -29.83 -21.36 52.66
N HIS A 52 -28.80 -22.04 52.16
CA HIS A 52 -28.49 -23.42 52.52
C HIS A 52 -28.12 -23.57 54.00
N PHE A 53 -27.22 -22.72 54.51
CA PHE A 53 -26.82 -22.71 55.92
C PHE A 53 -28.02 -22.47 56.83
N TYR A 54 -28.83 -21.44 56.53
CA TYR A 54 -30.02 -21.14 57.31
C TYR A 54 -31.20 -22.08 57.04
N ALA A 55 -31.09 -23.07 56.14
CA ALA A 55 -32.03 -24.16 56.02
C ALA A 55 -31.57 -25.43 56.79
N SER A 56 -30.29 -25.48 57.18
CA SER A 56 -29.71 -26.64 57.88
C SER A 56 -30.02 -26.64 59.38
N THR A 57 -29.72 -27.76 60.03
CA THR A 57 -29.81 -27.91 61.50
C THR A 57 -28.71 -27.15 62.24
N GLU A 58 -27.65 -26.74 61.56
CA GLU A 58 -26.49 -26.04 62.15
C GLU A 58 -26.83 -24.59 62.54
N ALA A 59 -27.78 -23.95 61.85
CA ALA A 59 -28.19 -22.57 62.13
C ALA A 59 -29.03 -22.40 63.41
N GLY A 60 -29.34 -23.50 64.11
CA GLY A 60 -30.18 -23.52 65.32
C GLY A 60 -31.67 -23.30 65.06
N PRO A 61 -32.56 -23.55 66.02
CA PRO A 61 -34.00 -23.38 65.86
C PRO A 61 -34.42 -21.90 65.83
N HIS A 62 -35.60 -21.61 65.27
CA HIS A 62 -36.21 -20.28 65.43
C HIS A 62 -36.74 -20.14 66.86
N GLU A 63 -36.37 -19.03 67.52
CA GLU A 63 -36.78 -18.75 68.91
C GLU A 63 -38.07 -17.90 69.01
N GLY A 64 -38.75 -17.62 67.90
CA GLY A 64 -39.97 -16.80 67.89
C GLY A 64 -40.22 -16.03 66.58
N PRO A 65 -41.12 -15.02 66.60
CA PRO A 65 -41.50 -14.19 65.44
C PRO A 65 -40.30 -13.54 64.71
N PRO A 66 -40.49 -12.91 63.51
CA PRO A 66 -39.46 -12.67 62.47
C PRO A 66 -38.21 -11.83 62.84
N ASN A 67 -38.04 -11.47 64.11
CA ASN A 67 -36.87 -10.77 64.66
C ASN A 67 -36.12 -11.62 65.72
N CYS A 68 -36.25 -12.95 65.69
CA CYS A 68 -35.40 -13.82 66.52
C CYS A 68 -33.93 -13.73 66.09
N GLN A 69 -33.01 -14.15 66.98
CA GLN A 69 -31.57 -14.00 66.72
C GLN A 69 -31.12 -14.63 65.40
N ARG A 70 -31.64 -15.82 65.06
CA ARG A 70 -31.37 -16.49 63.78
C ARG A 70 -31.79 -15.65 62.58
N CYS A 71 -33.01 -15.08 62.59
CA CYS A 71 -33.49 -14.23 61.50
C CYS A 71 -32.64 -12.96 61.34
N ASN A 72 -32.22 -12.36 62.46
CA ASN A 72 -31.38 -11.15 62.43
C ASN A 72 -29.98 -11.44 61.89
N LYS A 73 -29.38 -12.57 62.28
CA LYS A 73 -28.10 -13.02 61.70
C LYS A 73 -28.22 -13.27 60.19
N LYS A 74 -29.28 -13.96 59.74
CA LYS A 74 -29.54 -14.16 58.30
C LYS A 74 -29.65 -12.84 57.54
N LYS A 75 -30.43 -11.87 58.07
CA LYS A 75 -30.56 -10.53 57.47
C LYS A 75 -29.21 -9.82 57.39
N HIS A 76 -28.37 -9.93 58.43
CA HIS A 76 -27.04 -9.33 58.46
C HIS A 76 -26.09 -9.97 57.43
N ASP A 77 -26.11 -11.29 57.30
CA ASP A 77 -25.28 -11.99 56.30
C ASP A 77 -25.72 -11.65 54.86
N ILE A 78 -27.03 -11.52 54.61
CA ILE A 78 -27.56 -11.03 53.33
C ILE A 78 -27.08 -9.59 53.07
N ALA A 79 -27.21 -8.70 54.05
CA ALA A 79 -26.75 -7.31 53.91
C ALA A 79 -25.25 -7.22 53.64
N ARG A 80 -24.44 -8.09 54.27
CA ARG A 80 -23.01 -8.20 53.99
C ARG A 80 -22.73 -8.67 52.57
N ALA A 81 -23.44 -9.68 52.07
CA ALA A 81 -23.26 -10.13 50.69
C ALA A 81 -23.54 -9.01 49.67
N PHE A 82 -24.59 -8.20 49.90
CA PHE A 82 -24.88 -7.02 49.08
C PHE A 82 -23.86 -5.90 49.25
N TYR A 83 -23.31 -5.71 50.45
CA TYR A 83 -22.24 -4.76 50.71
C TYR A 83 -21.01 -5.11 49.85
N ASP A 84 -20.58 -6.36 49.86
CA ASP A 84 -19.42 -6.83 49.09
C ASP A 84 -19.64 -6.66 47.57
N TYR A 85 -20.88 -6.86 47.11
CA TYR A 85 -21.27 -6.63 45.72
C TYR A 85 -21.22 -5.15 45.29
N TYR A 86 -21.76 -4.24 46.12
CA TYR A 86 -21.81 -2.80 45.80
C TYR A 86 -20.53 -2.04 46.14
N LEU A 87 -19.68 -2.55 47.02
CA LEU A 87 -18.49 -1.88 47.54
C LEU A 87 -17.24 -2.78 47.47
N SER A 88 -16.95 -3.28 46.28
CA SER A 88 -15.71 -4.00 46.02
C SER A 88 -14.50 -3.06 45.94
N ASN A 89 -13.36 -3.56 46.41
CA ASN A 89 -12.04 -2.92 46.23
C ASN A 89 -11.40 -3.25 44.87
N ASP A 90 -12.10 -3.97 43.99
CA ASP A 90 -11.59 -4.34 42.67
C ASP A 90 -11.34 -3.09 41.81
N PRO A 91 -10.10 -2.86 41.34
CA PRO A 91 -9.78 -1.73 40.48
C PRO A 91 -10.48 -1.79 39.12
N ARG A 92 -11.04 -2.92 38.69
CA ARG A 92 -11.83 -3.11 37.46
C ARG A 92 -13.27 -2.62 37.59
N ALA A 93 -13.78 -2.42 38.80
CA ALA A 93 -15.15 -1.97 39.02
C ALA A 93 -15.46 -0.66 38.28
N TRP A 94 -16.67 -0.55 37.73
CA TRP A 94 -17.10 0.64 36.98
C TRP A 94 -17.07 1.91 37.85
N TYR A 95 -17.30 1.76 39.15
CA TYR A 95 -17.24 2.83 40.15
C TYR A 95 -15.86 2.98 40.82
N ALA A 96 -14.81 2.27 40.38
CA ALA A 96 -13.53 2.24 41.09
C ALA A 96 -12.95 3.64 41.37
N GLY A 97 -13.08 4.57 40.41
CA GLY A 97 -12.67 5.97 40.53
C GLY A 97 -13.73 6.92 41.10
N ASN A 98 -14.94 6.44 41.39
CA ASN A 98 -16.03 7.27 41.91
C ASN A 98 -16.04 7.25 43.45
N ALA A 99 -15.23 8.12 44.04
CA ALA A 99 -15.13 8.25 45.49
C ALA A 99 -16.46 8.65 46.15
N HIS A 100 -17.26 9.49 45.48
CA HIS A 100 -18.57 9.90 45.98
C HIS A 100 -19.54 8.72 46.08
N TYR A 101 -19.61 7.89 45.04
CA TYR A 101 -20.42 6.67 45.07
C TYR A 101 -20.02 5.77 46.25
N LYS A 102 -18.71 5.53 46.43
CA LYS A 102 -18.20 4.68 47.52
C LYS A 102 -18.60 5.22 48.89
N GLN A 103 -18.40 6.52 49.13
CA GLN A 103 -18.75 7.19 50.39
C GLN A 103 -20.26 7.13 50.67
N GLU A 104 -21.08 7.45 49.67
CA GLU A 104 -22.54 7.48 49.83
C GLU A 104 -23.13 6.06 49.99
N MET A 105 -22.59 5.07 49.27
CA MET A 105 -22.98 3.68 49.42
C MET A 105 -22.59 3.15 50.81
N GLN A 106 -21.37 3.46 51.29
CA GLN A 106 -20.91 3.12 52.64
C GLN A 106 -21.86 3.67 53.71
N ARG A 107 -22.15 4.98 53.62
CA ARG A 107 -23.03 5.68 54.56
C ARG A 107 -24.42 5.03 54.65
N ARG A 108 -24.94 4.54 53.52
CA ARG A 108 -26.25 3.88 53.47
C ARG A 108 -26.25 2.52 54.17
N PHE A 109 -25.19 1.73 54.01
CA PHE A 109 -25.03 0.46 54.74
C PHE A 109 -24.78 0.65 56.25
N GLU A 110 -24.11 1.74 56.63
CA GLU A 110 -23.89 2.10 58.04
C GLU A 110 -25.13 2.67 58.75
N SER A 111 -26.20 2.99 58.00
CA SER A 111 -27.45 3.58 58.52
C SER A 111 -28.68 2.70 58.22
N PRO A 112 -28.75 1.46 58.74
CA PRO A 112 -29.80 0.49 58.41
C PRO A 112 -31.20 0.93 58.88
N ASP A 113 -31.29 1.80 59.88
CA ASP A 113 -32.57 2.36 60.36
C ASP A 113 -33.18 3.39 59.40
N VAL A 114 -32.37 3.93 58.48
CA VAL A 114 -32.78 4.97 57.51
C VAL A 114 -32.96 4.37 56.13
N TYR A 115 -32.13 3.41 55.75
CA TYR A 115 -32.10 2.84 54.40
C TYR A 115 -32.37 1.34 54.40
N SER A 116 -33.40 0.93 53.66
CA SER A 116 -33.64 -0.48 53.35
C SER A 116 -32.68 -0.96 52.25
N LEU A 117 -32.48 -2.28 52.14
CA LEU A 117 -31.74 -2.88 51.03
C LEU A 117 -32.34 -2.50 49.67
N ASP A 118 -33.66 -2.41 49.54
CA ASP A 118 -34.32 -1.95 48.30
C ASP A 118 -33.96 -0.50 47.97
N GLY A 119 -33.87 0.37 48.98
CA GLY A 119 -33.44 1.75 48.83
C GLY A 119 -31.96 1.87 48.43
N ILE A 120 -31.11 0.99 48.96
CA ILE A 120 -29.71 0.85 48.57
C ILE A 120 -29.60 0.38 47.11
N HIS A 121 -30.35 -0.64 46.74
CA HIS A 121 -30.39 -1.16 45.37
C HIS A 121 -30.87 -0.11 44.37
N SER A 122 -31.91 0.65 44.73
CA SER A 122 -32.44 1.74 43.89
C SER A 122 -31.39 2.84 43.66
N PHE A 123 -30.60 3.17 44.69
CA PHE A 123 -29.50 4.11 44.55
C PHE A 123 -28.41 3.57 43.62
N PHE A 124 -28.00 2.30 43.79
CA PHE A 124 -27.06 1.64 42.89
C PHE A 124 -27.52 1.70 41.43
N GLN A 125 -28.76 1.29 41.15
CA GLN A 125 -29.32 1.31 39.80
C GLN A 125 -29.33 2.72 39.20
N SER A 126 -29.66 3.75 39.99
CA SER A 126 -29.65 5.13 39.54
C SER A 126 -28.25 5.60 39.15
N VAL A 127 -27.21 5.28 39.95
CA VAL A 127 -25.84 5.70 39.65
C VAL A 127 -25.27 4.90 38.47
N LEU A 128 -25.56 3.60 38.40
CA LEU A 128 -25.17 2.75 37.27
C LEU A 128 -25.80 3.26 35.96
N ARG A 129 -27.08 3.65 36.00
CA ARG A 129 -27.77 4.21 34.83
C ARG A 129 -27.12 5.49 34.34
N GLU A 130 -26.75 6.40 35.26
CA GLU A 130 -26.06 7.63 34.89
C GLU A 130 -24.65 7.35 34.33
N HIS A 131 -23.92 6.40 34.92
CA HIS A 131 -22.65 5.93 34.39
C HIS A 131 -22.77 5.43 32.95
N LEU A 132 -23.75 4.55 32.68
CA LEU A 132 -24.01 4.03 31.33
C LEU A 132 -24.40 5.14 30.36
N LYS A 133 -25.21 6.12 30.78
CA LYS A 133 -25.57 7.28 29.95
C LYS A 133 -24.33 8.06 29.55
N GLN A 134 -23.48 8.42 30.51
CA GLN A 134 -22.25 9.17 30.26
C GLN A 134 -21.30 8.38 29.36
N ASP A 135 -21.14 7.08 29.59
CA ASP A 135 -20.23 6.26 28.80
C ASP A 135 -20.72 6.01 27.37
N LEU A 136 -22.00 5.65 27.19
CA LEU A 136 -22.54 5.26 25.89
C LEU A 136 -22.89 6.46 25.01
N CYS A 137 -23.23 7.62 25.60
CA CYS A 137 -23.78 8.76 24.85
C CYS A 137 -22.78 9.91 24.63
N THR A 138 -21.59 9.89 25.23
CA THR A 138 -20.62 10.98 25.03
C THR A 138 -20.12 11.01 23.57
N VAL A 139 -20.39 12.12 22.89
CA VAL A 139 -19.96 12.38 21.51
C VAL A 139 -18.50 12.81 21.49
N LEU A 140 -17.70 12.20 20.62
CA LEU A 140 -16.30 12.50 20.41
C LEU A 140 -16.09 13.30 19.12
N PRO A 141 -15.05 14.14 19.03
CA PRO A 141 -14.72 14.88 17.79
C PRO A 141 -14.42 13.98 16.58
N THR A 142 -14.09 12.71 16.82
CA THR A 142 -13.79 11.71 15.79
C THR A 142 -15.01 10.91 15.34
N ASP A 143 -16.17 11.10 15.97
CA ASP A 143 -17.39 10.39 15.59
C ASP A 143 -17.90 10.88 14.23
N ASP A 144 -18.34 9.94 13.39
CA ASP A 144 -19.05 10.28 12.17
C ASP A 144 -20.50 10.72 12.45
N ALA A 145 -21.18 11.22 11.42
CA ALA A 145 -22.55 11.72 11.55
C ALA A 145 -23.54 10.62 12.00
N LYS A 146 -23.33 9.36 11.60
CA LYS A 146 -24.21 8.24 11.97
C LYS A 146 -24.05 7.89 13.45
N THR A 147 -22.79 7.80 13.90
CA THR A 147 -22.42 7.54 15.29
C THR A 147 -22.91 8.65 16.21
N THR A 148 -22.73 9.90 15.79
CA THR A 148 -23.21 11.07 16.54
C THR A 148 -24.73 11.06 16.69
N ALA A 149 -25.47 10.86 15.61
CA ALA A 149 -26.94 10.78 15.65
C ALA A 149 -27.42 9.62 16.54
N PHE A 150 -26.74 8.48 16.48
CA PHE A 150 -27.02 7.33 17.33
C PHE A 150 -26.82 7.64 18.82
N LYS A 151 -25.71 8.26 19.21
CA LYS A 151 -25.43 8.64 20.60
C LYS A 151 -26.48 9.61 21.16
N TYR A 152 -26.93 10.59 20.36
CA TYR A 152 -28.02 11.48 20.78
C TYR A 152 -29.33 10.71 20.98
N LYS A 153 -29.70 9.82 20.05
CA LYS A 153 -30.90 8.99 20.18
C LYS A 153 -30.85 8.09 21.43
N THR A 154 -29.69 7.49 21.74
CA THR A 154 -29.51 6.71 22.96
C THR A 154 -29.65 7.59 24.20
N SER A 155 -29.10 8.81 24.20
CA SER A 155 -29.28 9.77 25.30
C SER A 155 -30.75 10.12 25.53
N ASP A 156 -31.53 10.29 24.46
CA ASP A 156 -32.97 10.54 24.55
C ASP A 156 -33.69 9.38 25.23
N PHE A 157 -33.36 8.13 24.89
CA PHE A 157 -33.93 6.96 25.57
C PHE A 157 -33.63 6.92 27.07
N PHE A 158 -32.44 7.37 27.50
CA PHE A 158 -32.13 7.51 28.92
C PHE A 158 -33.02 8.56 29.60
N ASN A 159 -33.36 9.65 28.91
CA ASN A 159 -34.18 10.76 29.41
C ASN A 159 -35.68 10.46 29.40
N GLU A 160 -36.15 9.58 28.49
CA GLU A 160 -37.56 9.17 28.35
C GLU A 160 -38.05 8.22 29.46
N GLY A 161 -37.17 7.80 30.38
CA GLY A 161 -37.55 6.90 31.47
C GLY A 161 -37.69 5.43 31.08
N ARG A 162 -37.18 5.02 29.90
CA ARG A 162 -37.13 3.61 29.48
C ARG A 162 -36.27 2.76 30.41
N SER A 163 -36.55 1.47 30.51
CA SER A 163 -35.73 0.57 31.34
C SER A 163 -34.30 0.51 30.82
N THR A 164 -33.33 0.23 31.70
CA THR A 164 -31.92 0.16 31.28
C THR A 164 -31.70 -1.00 30.29
N ASP A 165 -32.40 -2.12 30.48
CA ASP A 165 -32.29 -3.29 29.60
C ASP A 165 -32.78 -2.98 28.18
N GLU A 166 -33.94 -2.33 28.04
CA GLU A 166 -34.46 -1.89 26.73
C GLU A 166 -33.49 -0.97 25.99
N ILE A 167 -32.81 -0.08 26.73
CA ILE A 167 -31.83 0.85 26.16
C ILE A 167 -30.61 0.08 25.66
N LEU A 168 -30.10 -0.87 26.44
CA LEU A 168 -28.94 -1.67 26.08
C LEU A 168 -29.23 -2.58 24.88
N ASP A 169 -30.42 -3.21 24.83
CA ASP A 169 -30.86 -4.03 23.69
C ASP A 169 -30.95 -3.17 22.42
N ALA A 170 -31.57 -1.99 22.51
CA ALA A 170 -31.66 -1.06 21.40
C ALA A 170 -30.28 -0.53 20.96
N TYR A 171 -29.37 -0.32 21.91
CA TYR A 171 -27.99 0.09 21.64
C TYR A 171 -27.25 -1.01 20.86
N MET A 172 -27.33 -2.26 21.31
CA MET A 172 -26.70 -3.40 20.66
C MET A 172 -27.24 -3.64 19.24
N GLY A 173 -28.56 -3.56 19.04
CA GLY A 173 -29.16 -3.67 17.71
C GLY A 173 -28.67 -2.60 16.73
N HIS A 174 -28.47 -1.36 17.21
CA HIS A 174 -27.92 -0.29 16.38
C HIS A 174 -26.43 -0.47 16.11
N VAL A 175 -25.61 -0.94 17.07
CA VAL A 175 -24.18 -1.22 16.86
C VAL A 175 -23.99 -2.17 15.68
N SER A 176 -24.81 -3.21 15.58
CA SER A 176 -24.81 -4.13 14.44
C SER A 176 -25.22 -3.47 13.12
N THR A 177 -26.09 -2.47 13.16
CA THR A 177 -26.60 -1.75 11.98
C THR A 177 -25.62 -0.71 11.45
N ILE A 178 -24.87 -0.04 12.34
CA ILE A 178 -23.88 0.98 11.96
C ILE A 178 -22.51 0.39 11.60
N ALA A 179 -22.33 -0.92 11.79
CA ALA A 179 -21.10 -1.61 11.45
C ALA A 179 -20.76 -1.41 9.96
N PRO A 180 -19.48 -1.19 9.61
CA PRO A 180 -19.08 -0.88 8.23
C PRO A 180 -19.26 -2.07 7.27
N ASN A 181 -19.29 -3.30 7.79
CA ASN A 181 -19.48 -4.53 7.02
C ASN A 181 -20.03 -5.67 7.92
N PRO A 182 -20.54 -6.77 7.33
CA PRO A 182 -21.09 -7.89 8.09
C PRO A 182 -20.08 -8.57 9.02
N GLU A 183 -18.80 -8.63 8.64
CA GLU A 183 -17.75 -9.22 9.46
C GLU A 183 -17.52 -8.42 10.76
N ALA A 184 -17.55 -7.08 10.68
CA ALA A 184 -17.47 -6.20 11.84
C ALA A 184 -18.70 -6.35 12.75
N ALA A 185 -19.90 -6.52 12.17
CA ALA A 185 -21.10 -6.80 12.96
C ALA A 185 -20.98 -8.15 13.69
N ALA A 186 -20.54 -9.20 12.99
CA ALA A 186 -20.32 -10.53 13.58
C ALA A 186 -19.24 -10.50 14.67
N PHE A 187 -18.14 -9.77 14.45
CA PHE A 187 -17.10 -9.57 15.44
C PHE A 187 -17.63 -8.87 16.70
N ASN A 188 -18.40 -7.79 16.55
CA ASN A 188 -19.00 -7.08 17.68
C ASN A 188 -19.97 -7.96 18.48
N ALA A 189 -20.75 -8.80 17.79
CA ALA A 189 -21.64 -9.76 18.44
C ALA A 189 -20.84 -10.82 19.22
N ALA A 190 -19.86 -11.46 18.58
CA ALA A 190 -18.99 -12.45 19.21
C ALA A 190 -18.22 -11.89 20.41
N LEU A 191 -17.90 -10.60 20.39
CA LEU A 191 -17.23 -9.94 21.50
C LEU A 191 -18.12 -9.85 22.75
N GLN A 192 -19.44 -9.72 22.60
CA GLN A 192 -20.36 -9.73 23.74
C GLN A 192 -20.46 -11.10 24.40
N ASP A 193 -20.24 -12.16 23.63
CA ASP A 193 -20.31 -13.54 24.12
C ASP A 193 -19.04 -13.96 24.88
N THR A 194 -17.98 -13.15 24.82
CA THR A 194 -16.73 -13.45 25.53
C THR A 194 -16.82 -13.12 27.01
N THR A 195 -16.29 -14.02 27.85
CA THR A 195 -16.26 -13.83 29.30
C THR A 195 -14.85 -13.68 29.86
N THR A 196 -13.81 -14.05 29.11
CA THR A 196 -12.41 -13.96 29.56
C THR A 196 -11.51 -13.14 28.62
N ALA A 197 -10.37 -12.68 29.13
CA ALA A 197 -9.39 -11.93 28.35
C ALA A 197 -8.77 -12.78 27.23
N GLU A 198 -8.58 -14.07 27.46
CA GLU A 198 -8.00 -15.02 26.51
C GLU A 198 -8.94 -15.28 25.33
N GLN A 199 -10.24 -15.46 25.60
CA GLN A 199 -11.25 -15.61 24.57
C GLN A 199 -11.29 -14.37 23.66
N ARG A 200 -11.22 -13.17 24.26
CA ARG A 200 -11.15 -11.91 23.52
C ARG A 200 -9.87 -11.76 22.73
N ALA A 201 -8.72 -12.12 23.30
CA ALA A 201 -7.45 -12.11 22.60
C ALA A 201 -7.52 -12.98 21.34
N GLN A 202 -8.06 -14.19 21.44
CA GLN A 202 -8.24 -15.07 20.28
C GLN A 202 -9.19 -14.46 19.25
N LEU A 203 -10.28 -13.83 19.68
CA LEU A 203 -11.21 -13.14 18.79
C LEU A 203 -10.53 -11.98 18.05
N TYR A 204 -9.71 -11.18 18.74
CA TYR A 204 -8.94 -10.10 18.14
C TYR A 204 -7.90 -10.61 17.14
N VAL A 205 -7.19 -11.71 17.46
CA VAL A 205 -6.24 -12.36 16.54
C VAL A 205 -6.98 -12.82 15.28
N ASN A 206 -8.12 -13.49 15.43
CA ASN A 206 -8.89 -14.00 14.30
C ASN A 206 -9.41 -12.85 13.41
N TYR A 207 -9.88 -11.76 14.01
CA TYR A 207 -10.44 -10.65 13.25
C TYR A 207 -9.38 -9.76 12.58
N TYR A 208 -8.34 -9.36 13.31
CA TYR A 208 -7.34 -8.40 12.80
C TYR A 208 -6.13 -9.08 12.15
N CYS A 209 -5.68 -10.22 12.69
CA CYS A 209 -4.36 -10.77 12.42
C CYS A 209 -4.36 -11.99 11.51
N THR A 210 -5.52 -12.51 11.11
CA THR A 210 -5.57 -13.66 10.20
C THR A 210 -4.86 -13.33 8.88
N PRO A 211 -3.77 -14.06 8.55
CA PRO A 211 -3.03 -13.80 7.31
C PRO A 211 -3.82 -14.33 6.12
N SER A 212 -3.91 -13.51 5.07
CA SER A 212 -4.41 -13.96 3.77
C SER A 212 -3.26 -14.57 2.96
N TRP A 213 -3.58 -15.51 2.07
CA TRP A 213 -2.59 -16.15 1.21
C TRP A 213 -1.86 -15.12 0.32
N ASN A 214 -2.59 -14.10 -0.14
CA ASN A 214 -2.10 -13.02 -1.00
C ASN A 214 -1.45 -11.85 -0.23
N ASP A 215 -1.34 -11.92 1.10
CA ASP A 215 -0.71 -10.84 1.86
C ASP A 215 0.80 -10.74 1.53
N PRO A 216 1.32 -9.52 1.28
CA PRO A 216 2.76 -9.29 1.18
C PRO A 216 3.50 -9.72 2.46
N LEU A 217 4.76 -10.13 2.34
CA LEU A 217 5.59 -10.56 3.49
C LEU A 217 5.62 -9.52 4.62
N ALA A 218 5.70 -8.24 4.29
CA ALA A 218 5.67 -7.15 5.27
C ALA A 218 4.34 -7.11 6.05
N VAL A 219 3.21 -7.33 5.38
CA VAL A 219 1.88 -7.38 6.02
C VAL A 219 1.76 -8.61 6.92
N LYS A 220 2.22 -9.78 6.45
CA LYS A 220 2.25 -11.01 7.26
C LYS A 220 3.07 -10.82 8.53
N SER A 221 4.22 -10.14 8.44
CA SER A 221 5.07 -9.82 9.60
C SER A 221 4.38 -8.88 10.59
N ILE A 222 3.71 -7.83 10.11
CA ILE A 222 2.94 -6.90 10.96
C ILE A 222 1.79 -7.63 11.65
N LYS A 223 1.02 -8.44 10.93
CA LYS A 223 -0.08 -9.24 11.51
C LYS A 223 0.44 -10.20 12.59
N ALA A 224 1.54 -10.92 12.32
CA ALA A 224 2.15 -11.83 13.30
C ALA A 224 2.65 -11.10 14.55
N LYS A 225 3.23 -9.91 14.41
CA LYS A 225 3.64 -9.07 15.54
C LYS A 225 2.46 -8.73 16.44
N HIS A 226 1.36 -8.24 15.87
CA HIS A 226 0.19 -7.81 16.65
C HIS A 226 -0.62 -8.99 17.19
N ALA A 227 -0.61 -10.15 16.50
CA ALA A 227 -1.17 -11.38 17.05
C ALA A 227 -0.51 -11.75 18.38
N ARG A 228 0.83 -11.73 18.44
CA ARG A 228 1.58 -11.99 19.69
C ARG A 228 1.28 -10.98 20.79
N MET A 229 1.00 -9.72 20.44
CA MET A 229 0.61 -8.71 21.44
C MET A 229 -0.76 -9.04 22.04
N PHE A 230 -1.73 -9.45 21.22
CA PHE A 230 -3.03 -9.91 21.71
C PHE A 230 -2.91 -11.19 22.54
N GLU A 231 -2.12 -12.17 22.09
CA GLU A 231 -1.84 -13.41 22.83
C GLU A 231 -1.16 -13.13 24.19
N ALA A 232 -0.35 -12.08 24.28
CA ALA A 232 0.25 -11.59 25.53
C ALA A 232 -0.72 -10.73 26.37
N LEU A 233 -2.01 -10.70 26.04
CA LEU A 233 -3.09 -9.98 26.73
C LEU A 233 -2.87 -8.46 26.83
N VAL A 234 -2.15 -7.87 25.86
CA VAL A 234 -1.99 -6.42 25.77
C VAL A 234 -3.36 -5.77 25.46
N PRO A 235 -3.73 -4.65 26.12
CA PRO A 235 -5.01 -3.99 25.90
C PRO A 235 -5.29 -3.65 24.42
N HIS A 236 -6.52 -3.89 23.97
CA HIS A 236 -6.93 -3.70 22.57
C HIS A 236 -6.58 -2.32 22.01
N ASP A 237 -6.87 -1.25 22.76
CA ASP A 237 -6.58 0.12 22.37
C ASP A 237 -5.07 0.37 22.18
N GLU A 238 -4.22 -0.26 22.98
CA GLU A 238 -2.75 -0.17 22.86
C GLU A 238 -2.23 -0.92 21.64
N VAL A 239 -2.76 -2.11 21.37
CA VAL A 239 -2.40 -2.89 20.17
C VAL A 239 -2.81 -2.13 18.92
N LEU A 240 -4.01 -1.55 18.87
CA LEU A 240 -4.45 -0.74 17.73
C LEU A 240 -3.63 0.55 17.59
N ALA A 241 -3.24 1.20 18.69
CA ALA A 241 -2.34 2.36 18.64
C ALA A 241 -0.95 2.00 18.09
N SER A 242 -0.39 0.86 18.50
CA SER A 242 0.84 0.31 17.93
C SER A 242 0.68 0.03 16.43
N TRP A 243 -0.44 -0.58 16.04
CA TRP A 243 -0.71 -0.90 14.65
C TRP A 243 -0.80 0.34 13.77
N ARG A 244 -1.52 1.37 14.22
CA ARG A 244 -1.59 2.66 13.49
C ARG A 244 -0.21 3.26 13.30
N LYS A 245 0.68 3.19 14.29
CA LYS A 245 2.08 3.66 14.17
C LYS A 245 2.86 2.86 13.13
N ASP A 246 2.71 1.53 13.12
CA ASP A 246 3.38 0.67 12.13
C ASP A 246 2.84 0.93 10.71
N ALA A 247 1.53 1.13 10.56
CA ALA A 247 0.91 1.50 9.30
C ALA A 247 1.42 2.86 8.78
N GLN A 248 1.50 3.87 9.66
CA GLN A 248 2.06 5.19 9.32
C GLN A 248 3.52 5.09 8.89
N LYS A 249 4.35 4.31 9.59
CA LYS A 249 5.76 4.08 9.23
C LYS A 249 5.89 3.39 7.88
N SER A 250 5.08 2.36 7.64
CA SER A 250 5.05 1.64 6.36
C SER A 250 4.64 2.55 5.21
N GLN A 251 3.61 3.38 5.42
CA GLN A 251 3.18 4.37 4.44
C GLN A 251 4.25 5.43 4.18
N ALA A 252 4.90 5.96 5.22
CA ALA A 252 5.97 6.94 5.10
C ALA A 252 7.16 6.38 4.31
N ALA A 253 7.55 5.13 4.59
CA ALA A 253 8.61 4.44 3.84
C ALA A 253 8.27 4.30 2.36
N LYS A 254 7.02 3.89 2.04
CA LYS A 254 6.56 3.76 0.66
C LYS A 254 6.50 5.11 -0.06
N VAL A 255 6.05 6.17 0.61
CA VAL A 255 6.05 7.52 0.05
C VAL A 255 7.49 7.98 -0.24
N SER A 256 8.42 7.76 0.68
CA SER A 256 9.83 8.09 0.49
C SER A 256 10.46 7.33 -0.68
N GLU A 257 10.16 6.04 -0.83
CA GLU A 257 10.63 5.22 -1.96
C GLU A 257 10.11 5.76 -3.30
N LEU A 258 8.82 6.07 -3.38
CA LEU A 258 8.20 6.63 -4.58
C LEU A 258 8.76 8.01 -4.92
N GLN A 259 9.04 8.84 -3.92
CA GLN A 259 9.70 10.14 -4.11
C GLN A 259 11.12 9.98 -4.67
N GLY A 260 11.88 9.00 -4.17
CA GLY A 260 13.20 8.65 -4.71
C GLY A 260 13.12 8.26 -6.19
N LYS A 261 12.25 7.30 -6.52
CA LYS A 261 12.03 6.88 -7.92
C LYS A 261 11.61 8.02 -8.83
N LEU A 262 10.75 8.93 -8.35
CA LEU A 262 10.34 10.11 -9.10
C LEU A 262 11.52 11.05 -9.36
N SER A 263 12.41 11.22 -8.39
CA SER A 263 13.64 12.00 -8.56
C SER A 263 14.55 11.39 -9.64
N ASP A 264 14.74 10.07 -9.60
CA ASP A 264 15.57 9.34 -10.57
C ASP A 264 15.02 9.49 -11.99
N ILE A 265 13.70 9.34 -12.16
CA ILE A 265 13.04 9.52 -13.45
C ILE A 265 13.21 10.96 -13.97
N LYS A 266 13.09 11.97 -13.11
CA LYS A 266 13.30 13.38 -13.50
C LYS A 266 14.74 13.65 -13.93
N MET A 267 15.72 13.05 -13.24
CA MET A 267 17.13 13.16 -13.61
C MET A 267 17.39 12.47 -14.97
N ALA A 268 16.88 11.26 -15.16
CA ALA A 268 16.99 10.52 -16.42
C ALA A 268 16.36 11.29 -17.59
N GLN A 269 15.16 11.87 -17.39
CA GLN A 269 14.49 12.70 -18.38
C GLN A 269 15.31 13.96 -18.72
N SER A 270 15.87 14.62 -17.71
CA SER A 270 16.72 15.81 -17.90
C SER A 270 18.00 15.47 -18.67
N ALA A 271 18.62 14.34 -18.37
CA ALA A 271 19.80 13.84 -19.08
C ALA A 271 19.46 13.50 -20.54
N TYR A 272 18.34 12.81 -20.77
CA TYR A 272 17.85 12.52 -22.11
C TYR A 272 17.61 13.79 -22.94
N LEU A 273 16.93 14.80 -22.38
CA LEU A 273 16.69 16.08 -23.07
C LEU A 273 18.00 16.82 -23.38
N LYS A 274 18.96 16.82 -22.46
CA LYS A 274 20.31 17.38 -22.71
C LYS A 274 21.03 16.64 -23.82
N ASN A 275 21.01 15.32 -23.83
CA ASN A 275 21.64 14.51 -24.87
C ASN A 275 20.97 14.73 -26.23
N LYS A 276 19.63 14.80 -26.27
CA LYS A 276 18.87 15.13 -27.48
C LYS A 276 19.27 16.50 -28.04
N LYS A 277 19.39 17.53 -27.17
CA LYS A 277 19.83 18.87 -27.58
C LYS A 277 21.27 18.85 -28.13
N LYS A 278 22.20 18.18 -27.45
CA LYS A 278 23.59 18.05 -27.91
C LYS A 278 23.68 17.34 -29.26
N LYS A 279 22.87 16.31 -29.49
CA LYS A 279 22.80 15.62 -30.79
C LYS A 279 22.33 16.58 -31.88
N ALA A 280 21.23 17.29 -31.65
CA ALA A 280 20.73 18.30 -32.59
C ALA A 280 21.75 19.42 -32.88
N GLU A 281 22.49 19.90 -31.87
CA GLU A 281 23.57 20.88 -32.06
C GLU A 281 24.74 20.31 -32.88
N LYS A 282 25.10 19.04 -32.69
CA LYS A 282 26.12 18.36 -33.50
C LYS A 282 25.67 18.22 -34.96
N ASP A 283 24.42 17.80 -35.16
CA ASP A 283 23.82 17.63 -36.49
C ASP A 283 23.74 18.98 -37.22
N GLN A 284 23.37 20.06 -36.52
CA GLN A 284 23.35 21.41 -37.09
C GLN A 284 24.75 21.93 -37.43
N ARG A 285 25.77 21.68 -36.59
CA ARG A 285 27.16 22.03 -36.91
C ARG A 285 27.72 21.28 -38.12
N MET A 286 27.25 20.05 -38.37
CA MET A 286 27.61 19.30 -39.58
C MET A 286 27.00 19.95 -40.82
N LEU A 287 25.77 20.46 -40.72
CA LEU A 287 25.07 21.14 -41.81
C LEU A 287 25.62 22.55 -42.11
N ASP A 288 26.05 23.30 -41.08
CA ASP A 288 26.55 24.67 -41.20
C ASP A 288 28.04 24.76 -41.63
N ARG A 289 28.68 23.64 -41.95
CA ARG A 289 30.09 23.61 -42.38
C ARG A 289 30.18 24.01 -43.85
N GLU A 290 30.84 25.14 -44.16
CA GLU A 290 31.04 25.60 -45.53
C GLU A 290 31.68 24.51 -46.42
N PRO A 291 31.20 24.29 -47.66
CA PRO A 291 31.74 23.27 -48.55
C PRO A 291 33.17 23.63 -48.96
N THR A 292 34.11 22.90 -48.40
CA THR A 292 35.52 22.90 -48.84
C THR A 292 35.55 22.48 -50.32
N PRO A 293 36.27 23.19 -51.22
CA PRO A 293 36.42 22.74 -52.60
C PRO A 293 37.05 21.34 -52.61
N ARG A 294 36.29 20.33 -53.05
CA ARG A 294 36.78 18.98 -53.28
C ARG A 294 37.11 18.85 -54.76
N ILE A 295 38.41 18.89 -55.05
CA ILE A 295 38.96 18.61 -56.38
C ILE A 295 39.43 17.16 -56.36
N GLU A 296 38.91 16.35 -57.29
CA GLU A 296 39.32 14.95 -57.47
C GLU A 296 39.96 14.78 -58.84
N GLN A 297 40.88 13.81 -58.99
CA GLN A 297 41.45 13.45 -60.29
C GLN A 297 40.54 12.45 -61.01
N CYS A 298 40.53 12.49 -62.35
CA CYS A 298 39.84 11.47 -63.14
C CYS A 298 40.39 10.07 -62.80
N ALA A 299 39.49 9.12 -62.52
CA ALA A 299 39.82 7.77 -62.09
C ALA A 299 40.54 6.94 -63.17
N LEU A 300 40.33 7.24 -64.46
CA LEU A 300 41.04 6.60 -65.56
C LEU A 300 42.56 6.87 -65.45
N GLY A 301 43.33 5.79 -65.27
CA GLY A 301 44.77 5.83 -65.06
C GLY A 301 45.52 6.64 -66.13
N GLY A 302 46.18 7.73 -65.71
CA GLY A 302 46.99 8.58 -66.59
C GLY A 302 46.28 9.80 -67.18
N CYS A 303 45.00 10.03 -66.84
CA CYS A 303 44.30 11.26 -67.18
C CYS A 303 44.73 12.42 -66.25
N PRO A 304 45.20 13.57 -66.78
CA PRO A 304 45.65 14.70 -65.94
C PRO A 304 44.53 15.68 -65.56
N ILE A 305 43.27 15.37 -65.86
CA ILE A 305 42.15 16.29 -65.66
C ILE A 305 41.68 16.22 -64.20
N GLU A 306 41.67 17.39 -63.56
CA GLU A 306 41.09 17.61 -62.23
C GLU A 306 39.62 18.05 -62.36
N ILE A 307 38.76 17.45 -61.55
CA ILE A 307 37.30 17.61 -61.60
C ILE A 307 36.86 18.30 -60.32
N ASN A 308 36.12 19.40 -60.46
CA ASN A 308 35.58 20.12 -59.30
C ASN A 308 34.18 19.59 -58.96
N LEU A 309 34.10 18.85 -57.85
CA LEU A 309 32.87 18.20 -57.41
C LEU A 309 31.75 19.16 -56.99
N VAL A 310 32.03 20.46 -56.86
CA VAL A 310 31.07 21.47 -56.37
C VAL A 310 30.41 22.23 -57.51
N THR A 311 31.08 22.38 -58.66
CA THR A 311 30.65 23.30 -59.74
C THR A 311 30.32 22.63 -61.06
N GLU A 312 30.70 21.36 -61.25
CA GLU A 312 30.55 20.65 -62.52
C GLU A 312 29.46 19.56 -62.41
N GLN A 313 28.84 19.21 -63.53
CA GLN A 313 28.10 17.95 -63.63
C GLN A 313 29.12 16.82 -63.74
N VAL A 314 29.15 15.95 -62.74
CA VAL A 314 30.19 14.95 -62.56
C VAL A 314 29.66 13.58 -62.97
N ILE A 315 30.49 12.82 -63.70
CA ILE A 315 30.24 11.40 -63.98
C ILE A 315 31.02 10.61 -62.94
N GLU A 316 30.36 9.76 -62.16
CA GLU A 316 31.02 9.00 -61.11
C GLU A 316 30.41 7.61 -60.94
N CYS A 317 31.15 6.75 -60.25
CA CYS A 317 30.64 5.44 -59.87
C CYS A 317 29.63 5.56 -58.72
N ALA A 318 28.40 5.10 -58.94
CA ALA A 318 27.33 5.13 -57.95
C ALA A 318 27.65 4.33 -56.68
N ILE A 319 28.40 3.23 -56.80
CA ILE A 319 28.79 2.40 -55.64
C ILE A 319 29.84 3.13 -54.80
N CYS A 320 30.88 3.71 -55.42
CA CYS A 320 31.89 4.49 -54.71
C CYS A 320 31.29 5.73 -54.02
N GLU A 321 30.37 6.42 -54.69
CA GLU A 321 29.64 7.55 -54.11
C GLU A 321 28.84 7.11 -52.86
N TRP A 322 28.11 6.00 -52.97
CA TRP A 322 27.34 5.46 -51.85
C TRP A 322 28.27 5.06 -50.70
N MET A 323 29.40 4.43 -50.99
CA MET A 323 30.39 4.05 -49.98
C MET A 323 31.03 5.27 -49.30
N ASP A 324 31.33 6.36 -50.03
CA ASP A 324 31.84 7.62 -49.47
C ASP A 324 30.81 8.25 -48.52
N ARG A 325 29.52 8.30 -48.90
CA ARG A 325 28.42 8.77 -48.02
C ARG A 325 28.29 7.95 -46.75
N LYS A 326 28.69 6.67 -46.78
CA LYS A 326 28.68 5.75 -45.65
C LYS A 326 29.97 5.74 -44.83
N GLY A 327 30.93 6.62 -45.16
CA GLY A 327 32.20 6.74 -44.42
C GLY A 327 33.28 5.75 -44.86
N GLY A 328 33.19 5.20 -46.07
CA GLY A 328 34.20 4.32 -46.62
C GLY A 328 35.52 5.05 -46.91
N GLU A 329 36.65 4.37 -46.68
CA GLU A 329 37.99 4.99 -46.80
C GLU A 329 38.52 5.07 -48.24
N ARG A 330 37.88 4.40 -49.21
CA ARG A 330 38.38 4.26 -50.59
C ARG A 330 38.11 5.48 -51.48
N GLY A 331 37.34 6.45 -51.01
CA GLY A 331 37.00 7.67 -51.76
C GLY A 331 36.04 7.43 -52.93
N ARG A 332 35.81 8.49 -53.72
CA ARG A 332 34.90 8.50 -54.88
C ARG A 332 35.70 8.24 -56.17
N ALA A 333 35.14 7.43 -57.07
CA ALA A 333 35.69 7.24 -58.41
C ALA A 333 34.94 8.13 -59.40
N VAL A 334 35.66 9.08 -60.00
CA VAL A 334 35.08 10.19 -60.75
C VAL A 334 35.72 10.30 -62.13
N TYR A 335 34.93 10.60 -63.17
CA TYR A 335 35.36 10.65 -64.57
C TYR A 335 35.06 11.99 -65.21
N CYS A 336 36.00 12.50 -66.02
CA CYS A 336 35.83 13.78 -66.71
C CYS A 336 34.93 13.66 -67.96
N SER A 337 34.66 12.44 -68.43
CA SER A 337 33.82 12.17 -69.59
C SER A 337 33.19 10.77 -69.53
N LEU A 338 32.10 10.57 -70.28
CA LEU A 338 31.43 9.27 -70.40
C LEU A 338 32.32 8.24 -71.10
N GLU A 339 33.20 8.68 -72.00
CA GLU A 339 34.17 7.82 -72.69
C GLU A 339 35.15 7.21 -71.69
N HIS A 340 35.72 8.02 -70.78
CA HIS A 340 36.63 7.51 -69.74
C HIS A 340 35.92 6.59 -68.74
N ALA A 341 34.67 6.92 -68.40
CA ALA A 341 33.86 6.04 -67.56
C ALA A 341 33.67 4.67 -68.25
N ASN A 342 33.28 4.64 -69.53
CA ASN A 342 33.08 3.38 -70.25
C ASN A 342 34.37 2.58 -70.46
N GLU A 343 35.52 3.24 -70.57
CA GLU A 343 36.82 2.58 -70.71
C GLU A 343 37.28 1.90 -69.40
N ASP A 344 37.05 2.55 -68.25
CA ASP A 344 37.52 2.08 -66.94
C ASP A 344 36.50 1.21 -66.20
N PHE A 345 35.20 1.36 -66.47
CA PHE A 345 34.12 0.86 -65.61
C PHE A 345 34.19 -0.64 -65.31
N GLU A 346 34.44 -1.49 -66.31
CA GLU A 346 34.51 -2.94 -66.09
C GLU A 346 35.70 -3.33 -65.21
N GLU A 347 36.84 -2.66 -65.36
CA GLU A 347 38.03 -2.93 -64.57
C GLU A 347 37.87 -2.39 -63.14
N HIS A 348 37.37 -1.17 -63.01
CA HIS A 348 37.04 -0.53 -61.73
C HIS A 348 36.03 -1.34 -60.91
N ASP A 349 34.91 -1.77 -61.52
CA ASP A 349 33.88 -2.56 -60.85
C ASP A 349 34.44 -3.90 -60.33
N ALA A 350 35.32 -4.54 -61.10
CA ALA A 350 35.95 -5.80 -60.72
C ALA A 350 37.01 -5.67 -59.61
N HIS A 351 37.70 -4.55 -59.52
CA HIS A 351 38.77 -4.33 -58.55
C HIS A 351 38.25 -3.71 -57.25
N ASP A 352 37.39 -2.70 -57.36
CA ASP A 352 37.07 -1.82 -56.23
C ASP A 352 35.77 -2.19 -55.51
N HIS A 353 34.85 -2.90 -56.17
CA HIS A 353 33.56 -3.32 -55.56
C HIS A 353 33.53 -4.77 -55.08
N ARG A 354 34.69 -5.31 -54.70
CA ARG A 354 34.79 -6.70 -54.21
C ARG A 354 34.01 -6.91 -52.91
N CYS A 355 33.30 -8.03 -52.85
CA CYS A 355 32.63 -8.50 -51.64
C CYS A 355 33.65 -8.69 -50.50
N MET A 356 33.29 -8.27 -49.28
CA MET A 356 34.12 -8.40 -48.09
C MET A 356 34.27 -9.85 -47.62
N ALA A 357 33.33 -10.74 -47.96
CA ALA A 357 33.35 -12.13 -47.54
C ALA A 357 34.55 -12.89 -48.12
N GLU A 358 35.36 -13.53 -47.27
CA GLU A 358 36.46 -14.43 -47.71
C GLU A 358 35.92 -15.61 -48.52
N LYS A 359 34.71 -16.09 -48.20
CA LYS A 359 33.97 -17.13 -48.91
C LYS A 359 32.72 -16.56 -49.58
N CYS A 360 32.92 -15.60 -50.48
CA CYS A 360 31.83 -15.06 -51.28
C CYS A 360 31.13 -16.17 -52.09
N ILE A 361 29.82 -16.35 -51.87
CA ILE A 361 29.02 -17.42 -52.50
C ILE A 361 28.85 -17.25 -54.01
N TYR A 362 29.17 -16.07 -54.55
CA TYR A 362 29.10 -15.76 -55.98
C TYR A 362 30.48 -15.73 -56.66
N TYR A 363 31.59 -15.94 -55.94
CA TYR A 363 32.93 -15.95 -56.52
C TYR A 363 33.03 -16.97 -57.68
N PRO A 364 33.68 -16.65 -58.82
CA PRO A 364 34.44 -15.43 -59.13
C PRO A 364 33.61 -14.27 -59.70
N LYS A 365 32.27 -14.37 -59.72
CA LYS A 365 31.39 -13.28 -60.17
C LYS A 365 31.27 -12.23 -59.06
N LEU A 366 31.01 -10.99 -59.46
CA LEU A 366 30.88 -9.87 -58.52
C LEU A 366 29.63 -9.97 -57.64
N GLY A 367 28.58 -10.66 -58.09
CA GLY A 367 27.41 -10.99 -57.29
C GLY A 367 26.34 -11.77 -58.04
N PRO A 368 25.07 -11.74 -57.59
CA PRO A 368 23.99 -12.50 -58.21
C PRO A 368 23.74 -12.06 -59.67
N PRO A 369 23.43 -13.00 -60.58
CA PRO A 369 23.21 -12.69 -61.99
C PRO A 369 22.00 -11.76 -62.18
N GLY A 370 22.21 -10.65 -62.88
CA GLY A 370 21.16 -9.72 -63.32
C GLY A 370 20.74 -8.63 -62.32
N ASN A 371 21.20 -8.66 -61.06
CA ASN A 371 20.73 -7.75 -60.00
C ASN A 371 21.83 -7.23 -59.05
N PHE A 372 23.10 -7.24 -59.47
CA PHE A 372 24.24 -6.91 -58.60
C PHE A 372 24.09 -5.58 -57.85
N GLY A 373 23.72 -4.49 -58.54
CA GLY A 373 23.57 -3.17 -57.92
C GLY A 373 22.48 -3.12 -56.84
N SER A 374 21.32 -3.75 -57.06
CA SER A 374 20.19 -3.73 -56.09
C SER A 374 20.36 -4.71 -54.93
N SER A 375 21.21 -5.72 -55.09
CA SER A 375 21.46 -6.74 -54.07
C SER A 375 22.58 -6.34 -53.11
N LEU A 376 23.45 -5.42 -53.52
CA LEU A 376 24.56 -4.91 -52.71
C LEU A 376 24.05 -4.36 -51.37
N CYS A 377 24.72 -4.73 -50.29
CA CYS A 377 24.35 -4.30 -48.94
C CYS A 377 25.58 -4.13 -48.03
N VAL A 378 25.41 -3.37 -46.95
CA VAL A 378 26.43 -3.16 -45.91
C VAL A 378 25.86 -3.53 -44.54
N CYS A 379 26.72 -3.97 -43.63
CA CYS A 379 26.34 -4.28 -42.25
C CYS A 379 25.98 -3.00 -41.48
N GLN A 380 24.75 -2.92 -40.95
CA GLN A 380 24.25 -1.77 -40.19
C GLN A 380 25.06 -1.52 -38.90
N CYS A 381 25.46 -2.59 -38.20
CA CYS A 381 26.28 -2.48 -37.00
C CYS A 381 27.67 -1.91 -37.26
N CYS A 382 28.27 -2.20 -38.43
CA CYS A 382 29.54 -1.58 -38.79
C CYS A 382 29.34 -0.10 -39.11
N LEU A 383 28.25 0.24 -39.80
CA LEU A 383 27.96 1.60 -40.21
C LEU A 383 27.74 2.54 -39.02
N GLU A 384 27.07 2.09 -37.96
CA GLU A 384 26.85 2.87 -36.73
C GLU A 384 28.15 3.25 -36.00
N GLU A 385 29.24 2.55 -36.31
CA GLU A 385 30.58 2.71 -35.74
C GLU A 385 31.57 3.28 -36.78
N ASP A 386 31.07 3.97 -37.81
CA ASP A 386 31.86 4.62 -38.88
C ASP A 386 32.77 3.65 -39.67
N LEU A 387 32.37 2.37 -39.81
CA LEU A 387 33.08 1.36 -40.58
C LEU A 387 32.18 0.75 -41.66
N VAL A 388 32.75 0.43 -42.83
CA VAL A 388 31.96 -0.13 -43.94
C VAL A 388 32.39 -1.55 -44.27
N SER A 389 31.45 -2.50 -44.20
CA SER A 389 31.65 -3.90 -44.60
C SER A 389 30.59 -4.27 -45.63
N MET A 390 31.00 -4.38 -46.89
CA MET A 390 30.14 -4.50 -48.05
C MET A 390 30.02 -5.95 -48.54
N TYR A 391 28.80 -6.37 -48.83
CA TYR A 391 28.46 -7.71 -49.30
C TYR A 391 27.66 -7.63 -50.60
N CYS A 392 27.97 -8.50 -51.55
CA CYS A 392 27.34 -8.54 -52.87
C CYS A 392 25.84 -8.91 -52.85
N SER A 393 25.37 -9.53 -51.78
CA SER A 393 23.96 -9.81 -51.55
C SER A 393 23.67 -10.03 -50.06
N ARG A 394 22.38 -9.97 -49.68
CA ARG A 394 21.95 -10.34 -48.32
C ARG A 394 22.23 -11.81 -48.02
N GLU A 395 21.99 -12.71 -48.97
CA GLU A 395 22.28 -14.13 -48.80
C GLU A 395 23.78 -14.37 -48.56
N CYS A 396 24.65 -13.63 -49.26
CA CYS A 396 26.08 -13.67 -49.01
C CYS A 396 26.46 -13.13 -47.63
N TYR A 397 25.74 -12.12 -47.13
CA TYR A 397 25.93 -11.59 -45.78
C TYR A 397 25.51 -12.59 -44.71
N GLU A 398 24.30 -13.15 -44.80
CA GLU A 398 23.74 -14.09 -43.80
C GLU A 398 24.63 -15.35 -43.66
N GLU A 399 25.09 -15.93 -44.78
CA GLU A 399 26.01 -17.07 -44.78
C GLU A 399 27.38 -16.77 -44.15
N ASN A 400 27.85 -15.52 -44.24
CA ASN A 400 29.14 -15.08 -43.71
C ASN A 400 29.01 -14.28 -42.39
N PHE A 401 27.81 -14.14 -41.84
CA PHE A 401 27.55 -13.33 -40.64
C PHE A 401 28.27 -13.87 -39.40
N PRO A 402 28.32 -15.19 -39.12
CA PRO A 402 29.04 -15.70 -37.95
C PRO A 402 30.53 -15.35 -37.99
N GLU A 403 31.16 -15.46 -39.15
CA GLU A 403 32.57 -15.13 -39.34
C GLU A 403 32.80 -13.61 -39.23
N HIS A 404 31.93 -12.80 -39.82
CA HIS A 404 31.97 -11.35 -39.68
C HIS A 404 31.79 -10.89 -38.23
N GLN A 405 30.85 -11.48 -37.50
CA GLN A 405 30.62 -11.22 -36.08
C GLN A 405 31.84 -11.58 -35.23
N GLU A 406 32.48 -12.72 -35.51
CA GLU A 406 33.71 -13.12 -34.83
C GLU A 406 34.86 -12.14 -35.14
N GLN A 407 35.06 -11.77 -36.40
CA GLN A 407 36.08 -10.80 -36.78
C GLN A 407 35.83 -9.41 -36.17
N ALA A 408 34.57 -8.96 -36.13
CA ALA A 408 34.17 -7.74 -35.46
C ALA A 408 34.44 -7.82 -33.95
N PHE A 409 34.11 -8.94 -33.31
CA PHE A 409 34.38 -9.18 -31.89
C PHE A 409 35.88 -9.20 -31.58
N GLN A 410 36.68 -9.88 -32.40
CA GLN A 410 38.14 -9.93 -32.23
C GLN A 410 38.79 -8.54 -32.37
N ARG A 411 38.30 -7.71 -33.29
CA ARG A 411 38.82 -6.35 -33.50
C ARG A 411 38.34 -5.35 -32.45
N ARG A 412 37.13 -5.53 -31.90
CA ARG A 412 36.42 -4.48 -31.13
C ARG A 412 36.03 -4.87 -29.70
N GLY A 413 36.16 -6.14 -29.33
CA GLY A 413 35.72 -6.66 -28.04
C GLY A 413 34.21 -6.89 -27.96
N ASN A 414 33.68 -7.02 -26.73
CA ASN A 414 32.29 -7.38 -26.49
C ASN A 414 31.32 -6.24 -26.85
N HIS A 415 30.63 -6.38 -27.99
CA HIS A 415 29.59 -5.48 -28.45
C HIS A 415 28.40 -6.30 -29.00
N ASN A 416 27.21 -5.71 -28.96
CA ASN A 416 25.99 -6.39 -29.40
C ASN A 416 25.85 -6.28 -30.92
N HIS A 417 26.54 -7.15 -31.67
CA HIS A 417 26.50 -7.19 -33.13
C HIS A 417 25.25 -7.93 -33.61
N TYR A 418 24.31 -7.22 -34.24
CA TYR A 418 23.04 -7.74 -34.73
C TYR A 418 22.99 -7.83 -36.26
N GLU A 419 22.14 -8.74 -36.74
CA GLU A 419 22.02 -9.12 -38.14
C GLU A 419 21.07 -8.17 -38.90
N GLU A 420 21.52 -6.94 -39.15
CA GLU A 420 20.78 -5.95 -39.95
C GLU A 420 21.69 -5.38 -41.05
N VAL A 421 21.09 -5.14 -42.22
CA VAL A 421 21.80 -4.64 -43.41
C VAL A 421 21.13 -3.40 -43.97
N GLU A 422 21.94 -2.51 -44.52
CA GLU A 422 21.49 -1.42 -45.36
C GLU A 422 21.78 -1.72 -46.83
N TYR A 423 20.76 -1.64 -47.68
CA TYR A 423 20.89 -1.89 -49.11
C TYR A 423 21.40 -0.68 -49.88
N PHE A 424 22.12 -0.94 -50.97
CA PHE A 424 22.57 0.08 -51.91
C PHE A 424 21.40 0.93 -52.42
N ARG A 425 21.60 2.24 -52.38
CA ARG A 425 20.71 3.23 -52.96
C ARG A 425 21.54 4.35 -53.59
N PRO A 426 21.39 4.60 -54.91
CA PRO A 426 22.04 5.75 -55.53
C PRO A 426 21.55 7.05 -54.89
N ALA A 427 22.34 8.12 -54.98
CA ALA A 427 21.92 9.44 -54.52
C ALA A 427 20.66 9.90 -55.29
N GLU A 428 19.77 10.65 -54.63
CA GLU A 428 18.47 11.04 -55.23
C GLU A 428 18.66 11.93 -56.47
N GLU A 429 19.74 12.69 -56.49
CA GLU A 429 20.18 13.58 -57.56
C GLU A 429 20.98 12.87 -58.67
N MET A 430 21.33 11.59 -58.51
CA MET A 430 22.15 10.85 -59.47
C MET A 430 21.30 10.21 -60.57
N GLN A 431 21.60 10.53 -61.82
CA GLN A 431 21.02 9.86 -62.97
C GLN A 431 21.87 8.63 -63.33
N ILE A 432 21.32 7.44 -63.15
CA ILE A 432 21.99 6.19 -63.55
C ILE A 432 21.92 6.05 -65.07
N ILE A 433 23.09 5.99 -65.69
CA ILE A 433 23.27 5.71 -67.12
C ILE A 433 23.63 4.22 -67.22
N SER A 434 22.74 3.43 -67.83
CA SER A 434 22.86 1.96 -67.94
C SER A 434 23.17 1.50 -69.34
#